data_AF-M7UJ83-F1
#
_entry.id   AF-M7UJ83-F1
#
_cell.length_a   1.000
_cell.length_b   1.000
_cell.length_c   1.000
_cell.angle_alpha   90.00
_cell.angle_beta   90.00
_cell.angle_gamma   90.00
#
_symmetry.space_group_name_H-M   'P 1'
#
loop_
_entity.id
_entity.type
_entity.pdbx_description
1 polymer ?
#
loop_
_entity_poly.entity_id
_entity_poly.type
_entity_poly.pdbx_seq_one_letter_code
_entity_poly.pdbx_strand_id
1 'polypeptide(L)'
;MHGLSVGNFSGDVPESVINDITASLPMGYSESKFIAENLLSYATDKFPRVSISIARVGQIAGPVSTTGIWTKHEWFPSLVLSSIHLGIIPKSLDSTDRSKVDWVPIDLIADILVELIFSQRIDHNNGAKVYRPVNPVLVPWKSFLPKIINTATVGQENKITPVPFAKWIELVRKDAEDLHSKIDFEEMLGKNPAIKLLSFYEGLAKGRVTSVMENKKAVQESEKLRGLKGIEGSWVEKWVQSWIE
;
A
#
# COMPACT_ATOMS: atom_id res chain seq x y z
N MET A 1 3.68 -5.02 1.14
CA MET A 1 5.09 -4.59 1.30
C MET A 1 5.14 -3.16 0.76
N HIS A 2 5.31 -2.14 1.61
CA HIS A 2 5.30 -0.74 1.16
C HIS A 2 6.59 -0.40 0.39
N GLY A 3 6.44 0.11 -0.83
CA GLY A 3 7.46 0.25 -1.86
C GLY A 3 8.49 1.37 -1.66
N LEU A 4 8.93 1.65 -0.43
CA LEU A 4 9.65 2.89 -0.14
C LEU A 4 11.18 2.71 -0.13
N SER A 5 11.88 3.45 -1.01
CA SER A 5 13.35 3.66 -0.94
C SER A 5 13.74 4.56 0.24
N VAL A 6 12.82 5.40 0.71
CA VAL A 6 13.02 6.35 1.80
C VAL A 6 11.90 6.16 2.82
N GLY A 7 12.25 5.93 4.08
CA GLY A 7 11.25 5.80 5.15
C GLY A 7 11.75 6.16 6.55
N ASN A 8 13.02 6.55 6.69
CA ASN A 8 13.60 7.08 7.92
C ASN A 8 14.11 8.50 7.69
N PHE A 9 13.23 9.37 7.18
CA PHE A 9 13.56 10.76 6.86
C PHE A 9 12.86 11.71 7.83
N SER A 10 13.60 12.68 8.37
CA SER A 10 13.05 13.69 9.27
C SER A 10 12.32 14.77 8.46
N GLY A 11 11.00 14.82 8.55
CA GLY A 11 10.14 15.78 7.83
C GLY A 11 9.51 15.21 6.56
N ASP A 12 9.02 16.09 5.69
CA ASP A 12 8.38 15.69 4.43
C ASP A 12 9.43 15.15 3.45
N VAL A 13 9.27 13.90 2.99
CA VAL A 13 10.19 13.31 2.00
C VAL A 13 9.99 14.01 0.65
N PRO A 14 11.02 14.66 0.08
CA PRO A 14 10.89 15.41 -1.16
C PRO A 14 10.85 14.51 -2.40
N GLU A 15 10.28 15.03 -3.49
CA GLU A 15 10.37 14.46 -4.84
C GLU A 15 11.73 14.80 -5.50
N SER A 16 12.80 14.39 -4.83
CA SER A 16 14.19 14.48 -5.29
C SER A 16 14.98 13.28 -4.77
N VAL A 17 16.08 12.95 -5.43
CA VAL A 17 16.99 11.88 -4.97
C VAL A 17 17.54 12.24 -3.60
N ILE A 18 17.60 11.25 -2.72
CA ILE A 18 18.17 11.38 -1.37
C ILE A 18 19.42 10.51 -1.30
N ASN A 19 20.54 11.14 -0.98
CA ASN A 19 21.85 10.48 -0.90
C ASN A 19 22.21 10.06 0.54
N ASP A 20 21.40 10.46 1.52
CA ASP A 20 21.59 10.07 2.92
C ASP A 20 21.21 8.59 3.10
N ILE A 21 22.20 7.75 3.35
CA ILE A 21 22.03 6.30 3.55
C ILE A 21 21.13 5.97 4.75
N THR A 22 21.07 6.87 5.74
CA THR A 22 20.23 6.69 6.93
C THR A 22 18.75 6.92 6.64
N ALA A 23 18.40 7.46 5.46
CA ALA A 23 17.04 7.72 5.05
C ALA A 23 16.26 6.46 4.66
N SER A 24 16.96 5.36 4.35
CA SER A 24 16.34 4.06 4.09
C SER A 24 15.87 3.40 5.39
N LEU A 25 14.79 2.62 5.34
CA LEU A 25 14.40 1.80 6.50
C LEU A 25 15.38 0.62 6.58
N PRO A 26 15.79 0.19 7.80
CA PRO A 26 16.72 -0.93 7.99
C PRO A 26 16.05 -2.27 7.68
N MET A 27 15.74 -2.47 6.41
CA MET A 27 15.17 -3.67 5.82
C MET A 27 15.67 -3.83 4.39
N GLY A 28 16.05 -5.05 4.02
CA GLY A 28 16.71 -5.33 2.74
C GLY A 28 15.94 -4.82 1.51
N TYR A 29 14.61 -4.81 1.55
CA TYR A 29 13.82 -4.23 0.46
C TYR A 29 14.04 -2.71 0.31
N SER A 30 13.94 -1.93 1.40
CA SER A 30 14.08 -0.47 1.35
C SER A 30 15.51 -0.06 0.97
N GLU A 31 16.50 -0.74 1.54
CA GLU A 31 17.92 -0.56 1.21
C GLU A 31 18.19 -0.88 -0.27
N SER A 32 17.62 -1.96 -0.82
CA SER A 32 17.79 -2.30 -2.24
C SER A 32 17.21 -1.24 -3.17
N LYS A 33 16.06 -0.65 -2.82
CA LYS A 33 15.41 0.42 -3.60
C LYS A 33 16.15 1.74 -3.49
N PHE A 34 16.68 2.05 -2.32
CA PHE A 34 17.56 3.21 -2.10
C PHE A 34 18.81 3.15 -2.98
N ILE A 35 19.51 2.00 -2.98
CA ILE A 35 20.71 1.80 -3.79
C ILE A 35 20.38 1.91 -5.28
N ALA A 36 19.30 1.28 -5.73
CA ALA A 36 18.88 1.35 -7.13
C ALA A 36 18.56 2.80 -7.56
N GLU A 37 17.86 3.56 -6.72
CA GLU A 37 17.55 4.97 -6.96
C GLU A 37 18.84 5.82 -7.11
N ASN A 38 19.79 5.66 -6.20
CA ASN A 38 21.07 6.38 -6.22
C ASN A 38 21.93 5.98 -7.43
N LEU A 39 21.93 4.70 -7.81
CA LEU A 39 22.65 4.22 -9.00
C LEU A 39 22.08 4.83 -10.28
N LEU A 40 20.76 4.92 -10.38
CA LEU A 40 20.08 5.57 -11.49
C LEU A 40 20.36 7.07 -11.55
N SER A 41 20.38 7.76 -10.40
CA SER A 41 20.79 9.16 -10.32
C SER A 41 22.24 9.36 -10.79
N TYR A 42 23.15 8.50 -10.34
CA TYR A 42 24.55 8.55 -10.78
C TYR A 42 24.68 8.36 -12.30
N ALA A 43 23.87 7.48 -12.89
CA ALA A 43 23.87 7.28 -14.34
C ALA A 43 23.45 8.54 -15.11
N THR A 44 22.50 9.34 -14.62
CA THR A 44 22.13 10.61 -15.28
C THR A 44 23.27 11.63 -15.28
N ASP A 45 24.12 11.62 -14.24
CA ASP A 45 25.28 12.52 -14.17
C ASP A 45 26.40 12.08 -15.11
N LYS A 46 26.56 10.76 -15.33
CA LYS A 46 27.59 10.20 -16.20
C LYS A 46 27.22 10.17 -17.67
N PHE A 47 25.94 10.04 -17.98
CA PHE A 47 25.46 9.88 -19.34
C PHE A 47 24.39 10.93 -19.67
N PRO A 48 24.77 12.15 -20.12
CA PRO A 48 23.84 13.27 -20.33
C PRO A 48 22.74 13.04 -21.37
N ARG A 49 22.82 11.96 -22.16
CA ARG A 49 21.80 11.56 -23.14
C ARG A 49 20.76 10.58 -22.58
N VAL A 50 20.94 10.11 -21.35
CA VAL A 50 20.04 9.15 -20.70
C VAL A 50 19.10 9.93 -19.79
N SER A 51 17.81 9.98 -20.16
CA SER A 51 16.77 10.50 -19.29
C SER A 51 16.25 9.39 -18.37
N ILE A 52 16.17 9.66 -17.07
CA ILE A 52 15.68 8.73 -16.07
C ILE A 52 14.56 9.39 -15.27
N SER A 53 13.46 8.66 -15.14
CA SER A 53 12.38 8.97 -14.22
C SER A 53 12.24 7.85 -13.19
N ILE A 54 12.06 8.23 -11.94
CA ILE A 54 11.96 7.33 -10.79
C ILE A 54 10.60 7.59 -10.14
N ALA A 55 9.73 6.58 -10.13
CA ALA A 55 8.45 6.65 -9.46
C ALA A 55 8.50 5.91 -8.12
N ARG A 56 8.39 6.67 -7.02
CA ARG A 56 8.21 6.12 -5.67
C ARG A 56 6.72 5.83 -5.43
N VAL A 57 6.28 4.65 -5.85
CA VAL A 57 4.89 4.22 -5.70
C VAL A 57 4.54 3.90 -4.24
N GLY A 58 3.33 4.26 -3.82
CA GLY A 58 2.75 3.86 -2.55
C GLY A 58 2.16 2.44 -2.62
N GLN A 59 1.07 2.20 -1.89
CA GLN A 59 0.32 0.97 -2.05
C GLN A 59 -0.44 1.00 -3.39
N ILE A 60 -0.15 0.01 -4.23
CA ILE A 60 -0.90 -0.28 -5.45
C ILE A 60 -2.08 -1.17 -5.08
N ALA A 61 -3.29 -0.73 -5.40
CA ALA A 61 -4.52 -1.47 -5.11
C ALA A 61 -4.98 -2.29 -6.32
N GLY A 62 -6.03 -3.07 -6.13
CA GLY A 62 -6.64 -3.89 -7.18
C GLY A 62 -7.14 -3.08 -8.38
N PRO A 63 -7.37 -3.74 -9.53
CA PRO A 63 -7.88 -3.08 -10.72
C PRO A 63 -9.32 -2.60 -10.52
N VAL A 64 -9.66 -1.44 -11.07
CA VAL A 64 -11.00 -0.84 -10.94
C VAL A 64 -11.75 -0.79 -12.27
N SER A 65 -11.04 -0.57 -13.37
CA SER A 65 -11.53 -0.48 -14.74
C SER A 65 -11.20 -1.70 -15.60
N THR A 66 -10.16 -2.45 -15.26
CA THR A 66 -9.76 -3.66 -16.00
C THR A 66 -10.16 -4.96 -15.29
N THR A 67 -10.03 -6.07 -16.02
CA THR A 67 -10.15 -7.41 -15.46
C THR A 67 -8.91 -7.77 -14.65
N GLY A 68 -9.10 -8.48 -13.55
CA GLY A 68 -8.01 -8.97 -12.71
C GLY A 68 -8.43 -8.99 -11.24
N ILE A 69 -7.65 -9.69 -10.43
CA ILE A 69 -7.92 -9.86 -9.01
C ILE A 69 -6.69 -9.36 -8.25
N TRP A 70 -6.91 -8.51 -7.25
CA TRP A 70 -5.84 -8.13 -6.34
C TRP A 70 -5.43 -9.36 -5.52
N THR A 71 -4.16 -9.73 -5.59
CA THR A 71 -3.59 -10.94 -4.97
C THR A 71 -4.05 -11.14 -3.52
N LYS A 72 -4.82 -12.22 -3.27
CA LYS A 72 -5.38 -12.56 -1.94
C LYS A 72 -4.30 -12.70 -0.84
N HIS A 73 -3.04 -12.96 -1.21
CA HIS A 73 -1.89 -13.13 -0.31
C HIS A 73 -1.18 -11.81 0.07
N GLU A 74 -1.60 -10.67 -0.47
CA GLU A 74 -1.09 -9.38 -0.01
C GLU A 74 -1.68 -9.00 1.36
N TRP A 75 -1.02 -8.07 2.05
CA TRP A 75 -1.37 -7.71 3.43
C TRP A 75 -2.80 -7.19 3.56
N PHE A 76 -3.30 -6.38 2.63
CA PHE A 76 -4.64 -5.83 2.76
C PHE A 76 -5.74 -6.87 2.47
N PRO A 77 -5.68 -7.63 1.36
CA PRO A 77 -6.61 -8.74 1.13
C PRO A 77 -6.56 -9.79 2.25
N SER A 78 -5.37 -10.11 2.76
CA SER A 78 -5.20 -11.04 3.88
C SER A 78 -5.87 -10.53 5.15
N LEU A 79 -5.74 -9.23 5.45
CA LEU A 79 -6.42 -8.61 6.58
C LEU A 79 -7.94 -8.74 6.45
N VAL A 80 -8.51 -8.49 5.28
CA VAL A 80 -9.95 -8.60 5.06
C VAL A 80 -10.41 -10.05 5.16
N LEU A 81 -9.78 -10.99 4.46
CA LEU A 81 -10.17 -12.40 4.49
C LEU A 81 -10.10 -13.00 5.90
N SER A 82 -9.02 -12.75 6.63
CA SER A 82 -8.91 -13.15 8.03
C SER A 82 -9.95 -12.48 8.93
N SER A 83 -10.32 -11.24 8.64
CA SER A 83 -11.39 -10.54 9.37
C SER A 83 -12.75 -11.19 9.19
N ILE A 84 -13.03 -11.69 7.99
CA ILE A 84 -14.24 -12.45 7.68
C ILE A 84 -14.26 -13.75 8.49
N HIS A 85 -13.15 -14.49 8.47
CA HIS A 85 -13.01 -15.74 9.22
C HIS A 85 -13.23 -15.54 10.73
N LEU A 86 -12.61 -14.51 11.31
CA LEU A 86 -12.66 -14.24 12.76
C LEU A 86 -13.92 -13.48 13.21
N GLY A 87 -14.76 -12.99 12.28
CA GLY A 87 -15.93 -12.17 12.60
C GLY A 87 -15.59 -10.80 13.20
N ILE A 88 -14.38 -10.28 12.95
CA ILE A 88 -13.89 -9.00 13.49
C ILE A 88 -13.05 -8.27 12.46
N ILE A 89 -13.03 -6.93 12.48
CA ILE A 89 -12.23 -6.12 11.55
C ILE A 89 -11.54 -4.98 12.30
N PRO A 90 -10.28 -4.61 12.00
CA PRO A 90 -9.62 -3.57 12.76
C PRO A 90 -10.15 -2.17 12.39
N LYS A 91 -10.41 -1.33 13.41
CA LYS A 91 -10.86 0.06 13.25
C LYS A 91 -9.80 1.00 12.70
N SER A 92 -8.54 0.59 12.69
CA SER A 92 -7.37 1.28 12.13
C SER A 92 -6.49 0.29 11.36
N LEU A 93 -5.56 0.80 10.57
CA LEU A 93 -4.56 0.01 9.84
C LEU A 93 -3.14 0.18 10.41
N ASP A 94 -2.98 1.04 11.41
CA ASP A 94 -1.72 1.36 12.05
C ASP A 94 -1.94 1.63 13.55
N SER A 95 -0.87 2.04 14.24
CA SER A 95 -0.90 2.44 15.65
C SER A 95 -1.79 3.65 15.96
N THR A 96 -2.32 4.32 14.94
CA THR A 96 -3.14 5.51 15.07
C THR A 96 -4.62 5.19 14.83
N ASP A 97 -5.52 5.82 15.57
CA ASP A 97 -6.96 5.72 15.30
C ASP A 97 -7.44 6.53 14.07
N ARG A 98 -6.50 7.04 13.28
CA ARG A 98 -6.74 8.00 12.19
C ARG A 98 -6.12 7.56 10.87
N SER A 99 -5.92 6.25 10.66
CA SER A 99 -5.32 5.71 9.44
C SER A 99 -6.05 6.24 8.20
N LYS A 100 -5.28 6.76 7.25
CA LYS A 100 -5.76 7.28 5.98
C LYS A 100 -5.16 6.46 4.84
N VAL A 101 -5.90 6.36 3.76
CA VAL A 101 -5.58 5.56 2.58
C VAL A 101 -5.28 6.49 1.41
N ASP A 102 -4.11 6.32 0.80
CA ASP A 102 -3.61 7.06 -0.38
C ASP A 102 -3.37 6.14 -1.59
N TRP A 103 -4.02 4.98 -1.62
CA TRP A 103 -3.74 3.93 -2.59
C TRP A 103 -4.15 4.33 -4.01
N VAL A 104 -3.46 3.75 -4.98
CA VAL A 104 -3.77 3.93 -6.41
C VAL A 104 -4.03 2.55 -7.03
N PRO A 105 -5.18 2.32 -7.69
CA PRO A 105 -5.44 1.11 -8.45
C PRO A 105 -4.37 0.80 -9.51
N ILE A 106 -4.08 -0.48 -9.74
CA ILE A 106 -3.00 -0.94 -10.64
C ILE A 106 -3.15 -0.47 -12.09
N ASP A 107 -4.39 -0.39 -12.58
CA ASP A 107 -4.73 0.10 -13.91
C ASP A 107 -4.58 1.63 -14.02
N LEU A 108 -4.98 2.35 -12.97
CA LEU A 108 -4.81 3.80 -12.93
C LEU A 108 -3.34 4.20 -12.76
N ILE A 109 -2.56 3.50 -11.93
CA ILE A 109 -1.14 3.81 -11.76
C ILE A 109 -0.34 3.55 -13.03
N ALA A 110 -0.66 2.50 -13.79
CA ALA A 110 0.00 2.22 -15.07
C ALA A 110 -0.15 3.40 -16.04
N ASP A 111 -1.37 3.91 -16.14
CA ASP A 111 -1.72 5.08 -16.93
C ASP A 111 -1.01 6.36 -16.45
N ILE A 112 -0.91 6.56 -15.13
CA ILE A 112 -0.18 7.69 -14.54
C ILE A 112 1.31 7.61 -14.84
N LEU A 113 1.91 6.41 -14.76
CA LEU A 113 3.33 6.23 -15.10
C LEU A 113 3.61 6.55 -16.57
N VAL A 114 2.70 6.20 -17.47
CA VAL A 114 2.79 6.61 -18.88
C VAL A 114 2.77 8.12 -19.01
N GLU A 115 1.84 8.81 -18.35
CA GLU A 115 1.82 10.28 -18.35
C GLU A 115 3.12 10.88 -17.82
N LEU A 116 3.65 10.39 -16.69
CA LEU A 116 4.89 10.92 -16.11
C LEU A 116 6.13 10.68 -16.98
N ILE A 117 6.15 9.61 -17.77
CA ILE A 117 7.23 9.34 -18.73
C ILE A 117 7.18 10.34 -19.89
N PHE A 118 5.99 10.65 -20.41
CA PHE A 118 5.81 11.51 -21.59
C PHE A 118 5.56 12.99 -21.26
N SER A 119 5.24 13.34 -20.01
CA SER A 119 5.10 14.72 -19.51
C SER A 119 6.43 15.47 -19.45
N GLN A 120 7.54 14.78 -19.72
CA GLN A 120 8.87 15.35 -19.81
C GLN A 120 8.91 16.42 -20.91
N ARG A 121 8.58 17.65 -20.52
CA ARG A 121 9.07 18.83 -21.22
C ARG A 121 10.59 18.68 -21.33
N ILE A 122 11.16 19.13 -22.45
CA ILE A 122 12.60 19.21 -22.67
C ILE A 122 13.13 20.18 -21.60
N ASP A 123 13.39 19.63 -20.42
CA ASP A 123 13.93 20.34 -19.30
C ASP A 123 15.41 20.03 -19.32
N HIS A 124 16.22 21.06 -19.56
CA HIS A 124 17.68 20.96 -19.58
C HIS A 124 18.27 20.79 -18.17
N ASN A 125 17.43 20.52 -17.16
CA ASN A 125 17.88 20.19 -15.83
C ASN A 125 18.51 18.79 -15.84
N ASN A 126 19.82 18.76 -15.59
CA ASN A 126 20.58 17.54 -15.39
C ASN A 126 20.08 16.82 -14.13
N GLY A 127 19.80 15.52 -14.23
CA GLY A 127 19.51 14.64 -13.09
C GLY A 127 18.26 13.77 -13.25
N ALA A 128 18.15 12.74 -12.42
CA ALA A 128 16.99 11.88 -12.39
C ALA A 128 15.74 12.62 -11.86
N LYS A 129 14.63 12.49 -12.57
CA LYS A 129 13.33 13.03 -12.14
C LYS A 129 12.68 12.06 -11.16
N VAL A 130 12.38 12.52 -9.95
CA VAL A 130 11.72 11.70 -8.93
C VAL A 130 10.28 12.15 -8.80
N TYR A 131 9.35 11.20 -8.86
CA TYR A 131 7.92 11.42 -8.73
C TYR A 131 7.36 10.53 -7.62
N ARG A 132 6.33 11.01 -6.92
CA ARG A 132 5.56 10.20 -5.96
C ARG A 132 4.10 10.08 -6.40
N PRO A 133 3.76 9.13 -7.29
CA PRO A 133 2.39 8.95 -7.74
C PRO A 133 1.55 8.19 -6.71
N VAL A 134 1.15 8.87 -5.64
CA VAL A 134 0.16 8.41 -4.66
C VAL A 134 -1.09 9.28 -4.73
N ASN A 135 -2.23 8.73 -4.32
CA ASN A 135 -3.50 9.43 -4.40
C ASN A 135 -3.45 10.74 -3.58
N PRO A 136 -3.66 11.92 -4.21
CA PRO A 136 -3.60 13.19 -3.50
C PRO A 136 -4.76 13.37 -2.51
N VAL A 137 -5.84 12.59 -2.66
CA VAL A 137 -7.00 12.66 -1.78
C VAL A 137 -6.98 11.48 -0.82
N LEU A 138 -6.64 11.80 0.44
CA LEU A 138 -6.59 10.83 1.52
C LEU A 138 -7.99 10.46 2.02
N VAL A 139 -8.32 9.18 2.02
CA VAL A 139 -9.62 8.69 2.52
C VAL A 139 -9.47 8.02 3.88
N PRO A 140 -10.27 8.35 4.91
CA PRO A 140 -10.20 7.67 6.20
C PRO A 140 -10.54 6.18 6.06
N TRP A 141 -9.70 5.29 6.59
CA TRP A 141 -9.93 3.84 6.56
C TRP A 141 -11.32 3.46 7.10
N LYS A 142 -11.72 4.09 8.20
CA LYS A 142 -13.02 3.87 8.86
C LYS A 142 -14.23 4.04 7.93
N SER A 143 -14.11 4.84 6.86
CA SER A 143 -15.19 5.04 5.88
C SER A 143 -15.46 3.79 5.03
N PHE A 144 -14.48 2.89 4.89
CA PHE A 144 -14.63 1.65 4.13
C PHE A 144 -15.24 0.51 4.94
N LEU A 145 -15.18 0.57 6.28
CA LEU A 145 -15.66 -0.51 7.15
C LEU A 145 -17.11 -0.92 6.88
N PRO A 146 -18.09 0.01 6.76
CA PRO A 146 -19.47 -0.39 6.48
C PRO A 146 -19.59 -1.14 5.16
N LYS A 147 -18.84 -0.71 4.13
CA LYS A 147 -18.90 -1.35 2.82
C LYS A 147 -18.26 -2.73 2.82
N ILE A 148 -17.10 -2.87 3.46
CA ILE A 148 -16.42 -4.17 3.61
C ILE A 148 -17.30 -5.15 4.37
N ILE A 149 -17.84 -4.72 5.52
CA ILE A 149 -18.71 -5.55 6.36
C ILE A 149 -19.93 -5.99 5.56
N ASN A 150 -20.67 -5.06 4.95
CA ASN A 150 -21.88 -5.38 4.20
C ASN A 150 -21.60 -6.35 3.04
N THR A 151 -20.49 -6.16 2.31
CA THR A 151 -20.12 -7.01 1.18
C THR A 151 -19.71 -8.41 1.65
N ALA A 152 -18.96 -8.50 2.74
CA ALA A 152 -18.49 -9.76 3.29
C ALA A 152 -19.58 -10.59 3.98
N THR A 153 -20.65 -9.96 4.46
CA THR A 153 -21.73 -10.64 5.20
C THR A 153 -23.00 -10.83 4.35
N VAL A 154 -22.95 -10.61 3.04
CA VAL A 154 -24.11 -10.85 2.16
C VAL A 154 -24.54 -12.32 2.29
N GLY A 155 -25.78 -12.54 2.74
CA GLY A 155 -26.34 -13.88 2.90
C GLY A 155 -25.84 -14.66 4.13
N GLN A 156 -25.12 -14.01 5.05
CA GLN A 156 -24.67 -14.63 6.30
C GLN A 156 -25.27 -13.94 7.54
N GLU A 157 -25.50 -14.69 8.61
CA GLU A 157 -25.91 -14.15 9.91
C GLU A 157 -24.72 -13.58 10.72
N ASN A 158 -23.49 -13.84 10.28
CA ASN A 158 -22.27 -13.44 10.99
C ASN A 158 -22.10 -11.92 11.02
N LYS A 159 -22.05 -11.36 12.22
CA LYS A 159 -21.78 -9.92 12.45
C LYS A 159 -20.27 -9.69 12.57
N ILE A 160 -19.65 -9.18 11.50
CA ILE A 160 -18.26 -8.70 11.59
C ILE A 160 -18.22 -7.45 12.47
N THR A 161 -17.49 -7.51 13.57
CA THR A 161 -17.43 -6.43 14.57
C THR A 161 -16.13 -5.63 14.47
N PRO A 162 -16.18 -4.29 14.33
CA PRO A 162 -14.97 -3.48 14.39
C PRO A 162 -14.30 -3.49 15.77
N VAL A 163 -13.00 -3.80 15.84
CA VAL A 163 -12.19 -3.87 17.07
C VAL A 163 -10.92 -3.01 16.98
N PRO A 164 -10.25 -2.66 18.10
CA PRO A 164 -8.92 -2.04 18.04
C PRO A 164 -7.90 -2.90 17.28
N PHE A 165 -6.97 -2.29 16.54
CA PHE A 165 -6.02 -3.03 15.71
C PHE A 165 -5.14 -4.02 16.51
N ALA A 166 -4.68 -3.62 17.70
CA ALA A 166 -3.95 -4.52 18.59
C ALA A 166 -4.76 -5.76 18.99
N LYS A 167 -6.07 -5.61 19.22
CA LYS A 167 -6.96 -6.72 19.55
C LYS A 167 -7.17 -7.65 18.35
N TRP A 168 -7.26 -7.09 17.15
CA TRP A 168 -7.31 -7.89 15.93
C TRP A 168 -6.05 -8.75 15.77
N ILE A 169 -4.85 -8.18 15.97
CA ILE A 169 -3.58 -8.91 15.89
C ILE A 169 -3.52 -10.03 16.96
N GLU A 170 -3.96 -9.76 18.19
CA GLU A 170 -4.05 -10.74 19.26
C GLU A 170 -4.90 -11.95 18.85
N LEU A 171 -6.06 -11.71 18.23
CA LEU A 171 -6.99 -12.75 17.83
C LEU A 171 -6.52 -13.53 16.60
N VAL A 172 -5.83 -12.89 15.65
CA VAL A 172 -5.14 -13.60 14.55
C VAL A 172 -4.05 -14.53 15.11
N ARG A 173 -3.29 -14.09 16.12
CA ARG A 173 -2.26 -14.93 16.75
C ARG A 173 -2.88 -16.12 17.47
N LYS A 174 -3.92 -15.89 18.27
CA LYS A 174 -4.60 -16.95 19.02
C LYS A 174 -5.16 -18.03 18.09
N ASP A 175 -5.78 -17.63 16.98
CA ASP A 175 -6.30 -18.54 15.97
C ASP A 175 -5.19 -19.41 15.33
N ALA A 176 -3.97 -18.89 15.23
CA ALA A 176 -2.81 -19.66 14.80
C ALA A 176 -2.28 -20.64 15.85
N GLU A 177 -2.49 -20.37 17.15
CA GLU A 177 -2.04 -21.20 18.27
C GLU A 177 -2.96 -22.40 18.52
N ASP A 178 -4.25 -22.29 18.17
CA ASP A 178 -5.25 -23.35 18.30
C ASP A 178 -5.06 -24.50 17.27
N LEU A 179 -3.95 -24.51 16.52
CA LEU A 179 -3.62 -25.51 15.51
C LEU A 179 -2.88 -26.71 16.10
N HIS A 180 -3.43 -27.91 15.91
CA HIS A 180 -2.87 -29.16 16.44
C HIS A 180 -2.06 -29.98 15.43
N SER A 181 -2.16 -29.71 14.12
CA SER A 181 -1.41 -30.44 13.09
C SER A 181 -1.00 -29.59 11.88
N LYS A 182 -0.08 -30.11 11.05
CA LYS A 182 0.37 -29.46 9.81
C LYS A 182 -0.71 -29.42 8.72
N ILE A 183 -1.61 -30.40 8.67
CA ILE A 183 -2.71 -30.44 7.70
C ILE A 183 -3.69 -29.31 8.03
N ASP A 184 -3.97 -29.11 9.33
CA ASP A 184 -4.81 -28.00 9.80
C ASP A 184 -4.18 -26.64 9.45
N PHE A 185 -2.85 -26.55 9.38
CA PHE A 185 -2.15 -25.30 9.07
C PHE A 185 -2.40 -24.81 7.64
N GLU A 186 -2.36 -25.69 6.61
CA GLU A 186 -2.62 -25.26 5.23
C GLU A 186 -4.09 -24.86 5.02
N GLU A 187 -5.03 -25.63 5.57
CA GLU A 187 -6.45 -25.29 5.53
C GLU A 187 -6.71 -23.96 6.26
N MET A 188 -6.07 -23.76 7.42
CA MET A 188 -6.16 -22.53 8.18
C MET A 188 -5.59 -21.35 7.40
N LEU A 189 -4.48 -21.50 6.69
CA LEU A 189 -3.94 -20.42 5.87
C LEU A 189 -4.86 -19.99 4.72
N GLY A 190 -5.78 -20.88 4.30
CA GLY A 190 -6.85 -20.52 3.37
C GLY A 190 -7.92 -19.63 4.01
N LYS A 191 -8.22 -19.82 5.30
CA LYS A 191 -9.25 -19.08 6.05
C LYS A 191 -8.71 -17.83 6.73
N ASN A 192 -7.51 -17.92 7.30
CA ASN A 192 -6.80 -16.87 8.01
C ASN A 192 -5.40 -16.59 7.40
N PRO A 193 -5.34 -16.04 6.18
CA PRO A 193 -4.06 -15.74 5.51
C PRO A 193 -3.19 -14.70 6.24
N ALA A 194 -3.76 -13.87 7.12
CA ALA A 194 -3.03 -12.89 7.93
C ALA A 194 -1.97 -13.51 8.84
N ILE A 195 -2.07 -14.80 9.19
CA ILE A 195 -1.09 -15.51 10.03
C ILE A 195 0.33 -15.38 9.44
N LYS A 196 0.49 -15.49 8.12
CA LYS A 196 1.80 -15.34 7.44
C LYS A 196 2.41 -13.95 7.56
N LEU A 197 1.60 -12.96 7.92
CA LEU A 197 1.96 -11.54 7.94
C LEU A 197 1.87 -10.94 9.35
N LEU A 198 1.77 -11.75 10.41
CA LEU A 198 1.69 -11.28 11.80
C LEU A 198 2.79 -10.28 12.16
N SER A 199 4.05 -10.59 11.85
CA SER A 199 5.19 -9.70 12.10
C SER A 199 5.09 -8.36 11.36
N PHE A 200 4.45 -8.35 10.17
CA PHE A 200 4.18 -7.13 9.43
C PHE A 200 3.14 -6.27 10.13
N TYR A 201 2.01 -6.85 10.56
CA TYR A 201 0.96 -6.11 11.27
C TYR A 201 1.43 -5.59 12.63
N GLU A 202 2.21 -6.38 13.38
CA GLU A 202 2.85 -5.94 14.61
C GLU A 202 3.79 -4.75 14.37
N GLY A 203 4.50 -4.75 13.23
CA GLY A 203 5.30 -3.62 12.79
C GLY A 203 4.47 -2.35 12.58
N LEU A 204 3.28 -2.46 11.97
CA LEU A 204 2.35 -1.34 11.80
C LEU A 204 1.80 -0.83 13.14
N ALA A 205 1.47 -1.74 14.06
CA ALA A 205 0.95 -1.41 15.39
C ALA A 205 1.98 -0.74 16.32
N LYS A 206 3.28 -0.95 16.09
CA LYS A 206 4.36 -0.26 16.82
C LYS A 206 4.62 1.17 16.33
N GLY A 207 3.94 1.62 15.27
CA GLY A 207 4.14 2.93 14.69
C GLY A 207 5.48 3.03 13.97
N ARG A 208 5.58 2.40 12.79
CA ARG A 208 6.62 2.82 11.84
C ARG A 208 6.32 4.25 11.46
N VAL A 209 7.30 5.14 11.68
CA VAL A 209 7.23 6.54 11.22
C VAL A 209 7.03 6.47 9.70
N THR A 210 5.80 6.70 9.26
CA THR A 210 5.54 6.97 7.86
C THR A 210 5.75 8.47 7.72
N SER A 211 6.92 8.85 7.21
CA SER A 211 7.14 10.25 6.86
C SER A 211 6.05 10.64 5.86
N VAL A 212 5.40 11.78 6.11
CA VAL A 212 4.59 12.42 5.07
C VAL A 212 5.55 12.69 3.92
N MET A 213 5.13 12.45 2.68
CA MET A 213 6.02 12.65 1.53
C MET A 213 5.30 13.56 0.55
N GLU A 214 6.04 14.47 -0.05
CA GLU A 214 5.50 15.37 -1.05
C GLU A 214 5.13 14.60 -2.34
N ASN A 215 4.08 15.02 -3.02
CA ASN A 215 3.66 14.51 -4.34
C ASN A 215 3.33 15.65 -5.33
N LYS A 216 3.81 16.87 -5.06
CA LYS A 216 3.46 18.09 -5.80
C LYS A 216 3.86 17.99 -7.27
N LYS A 217 5.07 17.51 -7.59
CA LYS A 217 5.57 17.34 -8.95
C LYS A 217 4.76 16.30 -9.71
N ALA A 218 4.53 15.13 -9.10
CA ALA A 218 3.71 14.10 -9.72
C ALA A 218 2.29 14.60 -10.03
N VAL A 219 1.66 15.31 -9.09
CA VAL A 219 0.31 15.89 -9.26
C VAL A 219 0.29 17.02 -10.29
N GLN A 220 1.38 17.78 -10.41
CA GLN A 220 1.49 18.83 -11.43
C GLN A 220 1.60 18.23 -12.83
N GLU A 221 2.36 17.14 -13.00
CA GLU A 221 2.72 16.58 -14.29
C GLU A 221 1.77 15.50 -14.82
N SER A 222 0.97 14.85 -13.96
CA SER A 222 -0.05 13.88 -14.38
C SER A 222 -1.46 14.42 -14.15
N GLU A 223 -2.21 14.57 -15.25
CA GLU A 223 -3.63 14.92 -15.22
C GLU A 223 -4.47 13.83 -14.56
N LYS A 224 -4.16 12.56 -14.85
CA LYS A 224 -4.85 11.41 -14.23
C LYS A 224 -4.64 11.36 -12.73
N LEU A 225 -3.41 11.57 -12.25
CA LEU A 225 -3.11 11.58 -10.81
C LEU A 225 -3.85 12.72 -10.10
N ARG A 226 -3.83 13.92 -10.69
CA ARG A 226 -4.56 15.09 -10.20
C ARG A 226 -6.08 14.89 -10.23
N GLY A 227 -6.57 14.09 -11.17
CA GLY A 227 -7.99 13.76 -11.33
C GLY A 227 -8.54 12.82 -10.26
N LEU A 228 -7.70 12.05 -9.58
CA LEU A 228 -8.14 11.09 -8.56
C LEU A 228 -8.92 11.76 -7.43
N LYS A 229 -10.02 11.13 -7.01
CA LYS A 229 -10.93 11.63 -5.95
C LYS A 229 -10.84 10.84 -4.64
N GLY A 230 -9.75 10.09 -4.46
CA GLY A 230 -9.61 9.12 -3.39
C GLY A 230 -10.07 7.72 -3.83
N ILE A 231 -9.91 6.73 -2.95
CA ILE A 231 -10.48 5.40 -3.18
C ILE A 231 -12.00 5.44 -3.00
N GLU A 232 -12.73 4.92 -3.96
CA GLU A 232 -14.19 4.83 -3.93
C GLU A 232 -14.68 3.59 -3.19
N GLY A 233 -15.84 3.69 -2.53
CA GLY A 233 -16.46 2.54 -1.86
C GLY A 233 -16.84 1.41 -2.81
N SER A 234 -17.25 1.73 -4.04
CA SER A 234 -17.54 0.78 -5.11
C SER A 234 -16.32 -0.07 -5.51
N TRP A 235 -15.12 0.51 -5.46
CA TRP A 235 -13.88 -0.20 -5.75
C TRP A 235 -13.55 -1.19 -4.64
N VAL A 236 -13.72 -0.78 -3.39
CA VAL A 236 -13.54 -1.67 -2.23
C VAL A 236 -14.53 -2.82 -2.27
N GLU A 237 -15.80 -2.56 -2.59
CA GLU A 237 -16.83 -3.58 -2.78
C GLU A 237 -16.42 -4.60 -3.85
N LYS A 238 -16.02 -4.13 -5.04
CA LYS A 238 -15.52 -4.97 -6.13
C LYS A 238 -14.36 -5.86 -5.67
N TRP A 239 -13.37 -5.30 -4.96
CA TRP A 239 -12.23 -6.07 -4.49
C TRP A 239 -12.62 -7.13 -3.47
N VAL A 240 -13.43 -6.77 -2.47
CA VAL A 240 -13.93 -7.72 -1.46
C VAL A 240 -14.71 -8.85 -2.11
N GLN A 241 -15.63 -8.53 -3.03
CA GLN A 241 -16.41 -9.52 -3.76
C GLN A 241 -15.50 -10.50 -4.53
N SER A 242 -14.47 -9.99 -5.23
CA SER A 242 -13.52 -10.86 -5.95
C SER A 242 -12.67 -11.76 -5.06
N TRP A 243 -12.61 -11.49 -3.75
CA TRP A 243 -11.85 -12.31 -2.80
C TRP A 243 -12.69 -13.40 -2.16
N ILE A 244 -14.00 -13.19 -2.02
CA ILE A 244 -14.92 -14.17 -1.42
C ILE A 244 -15.51 -15.14 -2.45
N GLU A 245 -15.50 -14.76 -3.73
CA GLU A 245 -15.69 -15.67 -4.88
C GLU A 245 -14.48 -16.59 -5.08
#